data_AF-A0A6A6P795-F1
#
_entry.id   AF-A0A6A6P795-F1
#
_cell.length_a   1.000
_cell.length_b   1.000
_cell.length_c   1.000
_cell.angle_alpha   90.00
_cell.angle_beta   90.00
_cell.angle_gamma   90.00
#
_symmetry.space_group_name_H-M   'P 1'
#
loop_
_entity.id
_entity.type
_entity.pdbx_description
1 polymer ?
#
loop_
_entity_poly.entity_id
_entity_poly.type
_entity_poly.pdbx_seq_one_letter_code
_entity_poly.pdbx_strand_id
1 'polypeptide(L)' 'MPQRRTASPHPGATPSQQQQQAAPAQAMPHGSPTRVYLNTNVTPHLLEGMKLLAANEPEKPLKWLADFLAAKSKEVEGT' A
#
# COMPACT_ATOMS: atom_id res chain seq x y z
N MET A 1 30.62 -26.39 29.73
CA MET A 1 30.16 -25.13 29.09
C MET A 1 30.93 -24.97 27.78
N PRO A 2 30.33 -24.57 26.63
CA PRO A 2 28.92 -24.47 26.23
C PRO A 2 28.54 -25.29 24.96
N GLN A 3 27.25 -25.25 24.64
CA GLN A 3 26.40 -26.02 23.71
C GLN A 3 26.89 -26.28 22.26
N ARG A 4 26.73 -27.53 21.79
CA ARG A 4 26.43 -27.86 20.38
C ARG A 4 24.96 -27.51 20.10
N ARG A 5 24.70 -26.60 19.15
CA ARG A 5 23.34 -26.34 18.64
C ARG A 5 23.00 -27.37 17.56
N THR A 6 22.06 -28.25 17.86
CA THR A 6 21.41 -29.14 16.88
C THR A 6 20.41 -28.32 16.07
N ALA A 7 20.71 -28.05 14.81
CA ALA A 7 19.73 -27.53 13.87
C ALA A 7 18.99 -28.72 13.24
N SER A 8 17.73 -28.90 13.63
CA SER A 8 16.81 -29.82 12.97
C SER A 8 16.50 -29.33 11.55
N PRO A 9 16.59 -30.17 10.51
CA PRO A 9 15.97 -29.88 9.23
C PRO A 9 14.48 -30.18 9.36
N HIS A 10 13.61 -29.19 9.14
CA HIS A 10 12.21 -29.45 8.85
C HIS A 10 12.07 -29.58 7.32
N PRO A 11 11.85 -30.77 6.74
CA PRO A 11 11.39 -30.92 5.37
C PRO A 11 9.85 -30.88 5.39
N GLY A 12 9.26 -29.81 4.88
CA GLY A 12 7.80 -29.70 4.93
C GLY A 12 7.24 -28.41 4.34
N ALA A 13 7.54 -28.13 3.08
CA ALA A 13 6.65 -27.36 2.23
C ALA A 13 6.93 -27.74 0.76
N THR A 14 5.94 -28.37 0.16
CA THR A 14 5.88 -28.79 -1.24
C THR A 14 5.99 -27.60 -2.21
N PRO A 15 6.44 -27.85 -3.46
CA PRO A 15 6.90 -26.83 -4.37
C PRO A 15 5.73 -26.21 -5.16
N SER A 16 5.36 -24.98 -4.83
CA SER A 16 4.52 -24.16 -5.70
C SER A 16 5.43 -23.30 -6.56
N GLN A 17 5.82 -23.86 -7.71
CA GLN A 17 6.33 -23.20 -8.92
C GLN A 17 6.77 -21.74 -8.72
N GLN A 18 8.02 -21.56 -8.29
CA GLN A 18 8.73 -20.33 -8.56
C GLN A 18 8.88 -20.23 -10.07
N GLN A 19 7.98 -19.49 -10.73
CA GLN A 19 8.36 -18.76 -11.92
C GLN A 19 9.63 -17.99 -11.54
N GLN A 20 10.76 -18.43 -12.09
CA GLN A 20 12.03 -17.75 -12.05
C GLN A 20 11.87 -16.42 -12.81
N GLN A 21 11.21 -15.47 -12.17
CA GLN A 21 11.33 -14.07 -12.52
C GLN A 21 12.73 -13.70 -12.02
N ALA A 22 13.67 -13.65 -12.97
CA ALA A 22 14.99 -13.10 -12.72
C ALA A 22 14.82 -11.82 -11.88
N ALA A 23 15.45 -11.78 -10.71
CA ALA A 23 15.40 -10.60 -9.86
C ALA A 23 15.77 -9.39 -10.73
N PRO A 24 14.90 -8.38 -10.89
CA PRO A 24 15.22 -7.24 -11.73
C PRO A 24 16.51 -6.62 -11.16
N ALA A 25 17.56 -6.59 -11.99
CA ALA A 25 18.90 -6.13 -11.61
C ALA A 25 18.95 -4.65 -11.21
N GLN A 26 17.82 -3.96 -11.30
CA GLN A 26 17.64 -2.57 -10.92
C GLN A 26 16.36 -2.50 -10.08
N ALA A 27 16.48 -2.04 -8.83
CA ALA A 27 15.32 -1.58 -8.09
C ALA A 27 14.65 -0.50 -8.95
N MET A 28 13.40 -0.72 -9.35
CA MET A 28 12.66 0.29 -10.11
C MET A 28 12.69 1.58 -9.28
N PRO A 29 13.21 2.71 -9.83
CA PRO A 29 13.40 3.95 -9.08
C PRO A 29 12.07 4.53 -8.56
N HIS A 30 10.97 4.10 -9.16
CA HIS A 30 9.59 4.34 -8.75
C HIS A 30 9.05 2.98 -8.34
N GLY A 31 8.36 2.87 -7.19
CA GLY A 31 7.96 1.58 -6.59
C GLY A 31 7.08 0.68 -7.49
N SER A 32 6.46 -0.36 -6.93
CA SER A 32 5.60 -1.25 -7.71
C SER A 32 4.58 -0.46 -8.56
N PRO A 33 4.23 -0.91 -9.79
CA PRO A 33 3.29 -0.20 -10.66
C PRO A 33 1.99 0.20 -9.96
N THR A 34 1.49 -0.65 -9.04
CA THR A 34 0.36 -0.36 -8.17
C THR A 34 0.59 0.88 -7.30
N ARG A 35 1.74 0.99 -6.62
CA ARG A 35 2.05 2.16 -5.78
C ARG A 35 2.12 3.43 -6.61
N VAL A 36 2.72 3.37 -7.80
CA VAL A 36 2.81 4.51 -8.70
C VAL A 36 1.42 4.98 -9.09
N TYR A 37 0.54 4.06 -9.52
CA TYR A 37 -0.84 4.39 -9.86
C TYR A 37 -1.57 5.05 -8.67
N LEU A 38 -1.47 4.46 -7.47
CA LEU A 38 -2.12 5.02 -6.29
C LEU A 38 -1.60 6.42 -5.96
N ASN A 39 -0.28 6.60 -5.96
CA ASN A 39 0.37 7.87 -5.64
C ASN A 39 0.07 8.98 -6.63
N THR A 40 -0.10 8.64 -7.91
CA THR A 40 -0.42 9.63 -8.94
C THR A 40 -1.90 10.00 -8.94
N ASN A 41 -2.81 9.06 -8.68
CA ASN A 41 -4.25 9.28 -8.89
C ASN A 41 -5.02 9.60 -7.60
N VAL A 42 -4.74 8.91 -6.48
CA VAL A 42 -5.62 8.96 -5.29
C VAL A 42 -4.93 9.47 -4.04
N THR A 43 -3.66 9.15 -3.83
CA THR A 43 -2.91 9.53 -2.63
C THR A 43 -2.92 11.04 -2.33
N PRO A 44 -2.72 11.98 -3.28
CA PRO A 44 -2.70 13.40 -2.95
C PRO A 44 -4.05 13.87 -2.37
N HIS A 45 -5.16 13.44 -2.98
CA HIS A 45 -6.51 13.80 -2.54
C HIS A 45 -6.88 13.11 -1.22
N LEU A 46 -6.44 11.86 -1.04
CA LEU A 46 -6.66 11.12 0.20
C LEU A 46 -5.95 11.78 1.37
N LEU A 47 -4.69 12.20 1.21
CA LEU A 47 -3.94 12.86 2.27
C LEU A 47 -4.53 14.22 2.65
N GLU A 48 -5.04 14.97 1.67
CA GLU A 48 -5.78 16.22 1.91
C GLU A 48 -7.03 15.98 2.76
N GLY A 49 -7.85 14.98 2.38
CA GLY A 49 -9.03 14.59 3.14
C GLY A 49 -8.69 14.10 4.54
N MET A 50 -7.63 13.30 4.70
CA MET A 50 -7.17 12.81 6.00
C MET A 50 -6.70 13.93 6.93
N LYS A 51 -6.04 14.97 6.39
CA LYS A 51 -5.63 16.14 7.16
C LYS A 51 -6.84 16.87 7.75
N LEU A 52 -7.88 17.10 6.94
CA LEU A 52 -9.11 17.76 7.39
C LEU A 52 -9.91 16.86 8.33
N LEU A 53 -9.95 15.56 8.07
CA LEU A 53 -10.62 14.59 8.92
C LEU A 53 -10.05 14.60 10.34
N ALA A 54 -8.71 14.60 10.46
CA ALA A 54 -8.03 14.64 11.75
C ALA A 54 -8.25 15.96 12.51
N ALA A 55 -8.48 17.07 11.80
CA ALA A 55 -8.72 18.37 12.43
C ALA A 55 -10.16 18.55 12.91
N ASN A 56 -11.13 17.97 12.21
CA ASN A 56 -12.56 18.17 12.48
C ASN A 56 -13.19 17.05 13.31
N GLU A 57 -12.52 15.89 13.42
CA GLU A 57 -12.96 14.71 14.17
C GLU A 57 -14.48 14.45 14.11
N PRO A 58 -15.07 14.35 12.89
CA PRO A 58 -16.51 14.23 12.75
C PRO A 58 -17.01 12.88 13.29
N GLU A 59 -18.26 12.85 13.77
CA GLU A 59 -18.88 11.67 14.37
C GLU A 59 -18.88 10.43 13.45
N LYS A 60 -18.94 10.65 12.13
CA LYS A 60 -18.93 9.60 11.10
C LYS A 60 -17.75 9.78 10.16
N PRO A 61 -16.51 9.44 10.58
CA PRO A 61 -15.29 9.83 9.89
C PRO A 61 -15.16 9.23 8.48
N LEU A 62 -15.53 7.96 8.31
CA LEU A 62 -15.46 7.30 7.01
C LEU A 62 -16.49 7.87 6.02
N LYS A 63 -17.70 8.16 6.50
CA LYS A 63 -18.74 8.78 5.66
C LYS A 63 -18.31 10.18 5.22
N TRP A 64 -17.81 10.97 6.16
CA TRP A 64 -17.30 12.30 5.87
C TRP A 64 -16.17 12.27 4.84
N LEU A 65 -15.19 11.36 5.00
CA LEU A 65 -14.07 11.24 4.06
C LEU A 65 -14.54 10.78 2.66
N ALA A 66 -15.51 9.87 2.59
CA ALA A 66 -16.10 9.45 1.32
C ALA A 66 -16.81 10.61 0.61
N ASP A 67 -17.61 11.39 1.36
CA ASP A 67 -18.32 12.56 0.83
C ASP A 67 -17.31 13.65 0.38
N PHE A 68 -16.20 13.85 1.10
CA PHE A 68 -15.09 14.72 0.70
C PHE A 68 -14.45 14.28 -0.61
N LEU A 69 -14.08 13.00 -0.73
CA LEU A 69 -13.45 12.47 -1.96
C LEU A 69 -14.39 12.53 -3.16
N ALA A 70 -15.70 12.31 -2.96
CA ALA A 70 -16.70 12.45 -4.01
C ALA A 70 -16.84 13.90 -4.48
N ALA A 71 -16.78 14.88 -3.58
CA ALA A 71 -16.74 16.29 -3.94
C ALA A 71 -15.46 16.63 -4.72
N LYS A 72 -14.29 16.18 -4.21
CA LYS A 72 -13.00 16.42 -4.85
C LYS A 72 -12.91 15.81 -6.26
N SER A 73 -13.45 14.61 -6.46
CA SER A 73 -13.56 13.96 -7.78
C SER A 73 -14.32 14.84 -8.78
N LYS A 74 -15.44 15.45 -8.37
CA LYS A 74 -16.18 16.39 -9.24
C LYS A 74 -15.39 17.65 -9.57
N GLU A 75 -14.58 18.17 -8.66
CA GLU A 75 -13.74 19.34 -8.92
C GLU A 75 -12.60 19.05 -9.89
N VAL A 76 -11.98 17.87 -9.77
CA VAL A 76 -10.81 17.48 -10.57
C VAL A 76 -11.22 16.92 -11.95
N GLU A 77 -12.30 16.15 -12.01
CA GLU A 77 -12.76 15.46 -13.21
C GLU A 77 -13.91 16.21 -13.92
N GLY A 78 -14.52 17.21 -13.28
CA GLY A 78 -15.66 17.97 -13.82
C GLY A 78 -15.28 19.17 -14.70
N THR A 79 -14.27 19.02 -15.57
CA THR A 79 -14.00 19.93 -16.70
C THR A 79 -14.29 19.22 -18.03
#